data_AF-F0EMN9-F1
#
_entry.id   AF-F0EMN9-F1
#
_cell.length_a   1.000
_cell.length_b   1.000
_cell.length_c   1.000
_cell.angle_alpha   90.00
_cell.angle_beta   90.00
_cell.angle_gamma   90.00
#
_symmetry.space_group_name_H-M   'P 1'
#
loop_
_entity.id
_entity.type
_entity.pdbx_description
1 polymer ?
#
loop_
_entity_poly.entity_id
_entity_poly.type
_entity_poly.pdbx_seq_one_letter_code
_entity_poly.pdbx_strand_id
1 'polypeptide(L)'
;MLKSYNQKVIETPTYIEIWEYEKPVIYKIDEKKAFEYEHESPEWIKNLNKRNRKFDDLSAKEQYDSLKRKSKHFRNMRFEIARLVDENFDKNTKFLTLTFKENIQDIATTNDEFKTFIKRLNYQLYKTKKSRIKYLATWEKQQRGAIHYHIILFSFPFVPYERLMGIWGHGLVG
;
A
#
# COMPACT_ATOMS: atom_id res chain seq x y z
N MET A 1 17.54 6.95 22.43
CA MET A 1 16.66 7.47 23.52
C MET A 1 15.20 6.95 23.37
N LEU A 2 14.44 6.76 24.47
CA LEU A 2 12.99 6.47 24.43
C LEU A 2 12.20 7.79 24.44
N LYS A 3 11.25 7.96 23.52
CA LYS A 3 10.31 9.09 23.53
C LYS A 3 8.87 8.60 23.73
N SER A 4 8.03 9.47 24.27
CA SER A 4 6.60 9.19 24.45
C SER A 4 5.75 10.40 24.09
N TYR A 5 4.53 10.14 23.63
CA TYR A 5 3.50 11.17 23.41
C TYR A 5 2.12 10.61 23.77
N ASN A 6 1.23 11.49 24.21
CA ASN A 6 -0.19 11.20 24.44
C ASN A 6 -1.10 11.82 23.37
N GLN A 7 -0.55 12.69 22.52
CA GLN A 7 -1.26 13.33 21.43
C GLN A 7 -0.44 13.24 20.14
N LYS A 8 -1.12 12.98 19.02
CA LYS A 8 -0.54 13.03 17.68
C LYS A 8 -1.40 13.91 16.79
N VAL A 9 -0.80 14.94 16.22
CA VAL A 9 -1.44 15.83 15.24
C VAL A 9 -0.94 15.46 13.85
N ILE A 10 -1.86 15.36 12.89
CA ILE A 10 -1.57 15.12 11.48
C ILE A 10 -2.31 16.19 10.70
N GLU A 11 -1.56 16.95 9.91
CA GLU A 11 -2.11 17.98 9.04
C GLU A 11 -2.01 17.50 7.59
N THR A 12 -3.11 17.61 6.86
CA THR A 12 -3.18 17.41 5.42
C THR A 12 -3.75 18.68 4.76
N PRO A 13 -3.69 18.82 3.42
CA PRO A 13 -4.19 20.03 2.76
C PRO A 13 -5.65 20.37 3.06
N THR A 14 -6.48 19.37 3.37
CA THR A 14 -7.93 19.59 3.57
C THR A 14 -8.37 19.55 5.03
N TYR A 15 -7.63 18.93 5.96
CA TYR A 15 -8.02 18.85 7.37
C TYR A 15 -6.84 18.62 8.32
N ILE A 16 -7.11 18.82 9.61
CA ILE A 16 -6.20 18.48 10.71
C ILE A 16 -6.85 17.37 11.54
N GLU A 17 -6.15 16.25 11.70
CA GLU A 17 -6.52 15.18 12.62
C GLU A 17 -5.76 15.32 13.94
N ILE A 18 -6.50 15.19 15.04
CA ILE A 18 -5.94 15.16 16.38
C ILE A 18 -6.28 13.80 17.01
N TRP A 19 -5.25 13.02 17.33
CA TRP A 19 -5.38 11.74 18.01
C TRP A 19 -4.94 11.88 19.46
N GLU A 20 -5.86 11.63 20.38
CA GLU A 20 -5.60 11.59 21.82
C GLU A 20 -5.58 10.14 22.31
N TYR A 21 -4.54 9.79 23.08
CA TYR A 21 -4.36 8.44 23.60
C TYR A 21 -4.50 8.45 25.12
N GLU A 22 -5.39 7.61 25.64
CA GLU A 22 -5.55 7.40 27.09
C GLU A 22 -4.25 6.97 27.78
N LYS A 23 -3.41 6.21 27.06
CA LYS A 23 -2.09 5.77 27.53
C LYS A 23 -1.01 6.31 26.58
N PRO A 24 0.14 6.79 27.10
CA PRO A 24 1.18 7.35 26.26
C PRO A 24 1.75 6.29 25.31
N VAL A 25 1.90 6.66 24.04
CA VAL A 25 2.57 5.85 23.04
C VAL A 25 4.08 6.02 23.21
N ILE A 26 4.77 4.92 23.50
CA ILE A 26 6.21 4.89 23.72
C ILE A 26 6.90 4.30 22.49
N TYR A 27 7.94 4.95 22.00
CA TYR A 27 8.73 4.49 20.85
C TYR A 27 10.22 4.78 21.03
N LYS A 28 11.07 3.95 20.43
CA LYS A 28 12.52 4.16 20.42
C LYS A 28 12.90 5.07 19.26
N ILE A 29 13.79 6.01 19.52
CA ILE A 29 14.50 6.76 18.50
C ILE A 29 15.93 6.24 18.46
N ASP A 30 16.31 5.67 17.33
CA ASP A 30 17.71 5.34 17.03
C ASP A 30 18.47 6.65 16.78
N GLU A 31 19.28 7.05 17.75
CA GLU A 31 20.20 8.18 17.62
C GLU A 31 21.47 7.71 16.87
N LYS A 32 21.26 7.38 15.58
CA LYS A 32 22.26 7.07 14.53
C LYS A 32 23.14 5.82 14.74
N LYS A 33 23.67 5.32 13.61
CA LYS A 33 24.91 4.54 13.49
C LYS A 33 26.11 5.27 14.14
N ALA A 34 26.10 5.45 15.46
CA ALA A 34 27.20 6.05 16.18
C ALA A 34 27.31 5.37 17.54
N PHE A 35 28.43 4.69 17.71
CA PHE A 35 28.94 4.03 18.92
C PHE A 35 28.46 2.59 19.17
N GLU A 36 29.40 1.71 18.83
CA GLU A 36 29.59 0.36 19.37
C GLU A 36 29.32 0.33 20.87
N TYR A 37 28.20 -0.27 21.24
CA TYR A 37 28.06 -0.90 22.54
C TYR A 37 27.47 -2.28 22.30
N GLU A 38 28.08 -3.30 22.91
CA GLU A 38 27.50 -4.64 22.96
C GLU A 38 26.08 -4.53 23.53
N HIS A 39 25.09 -4.72 22.67
CA HIS A 39 23.71 -4.86 23.09
C HIS A 39 23.44 -6.34 23.34
N GLU A 40 23.14 -6.69 24.58
CA GLU A 40 22.35 -7.90 24.82
C GLU A 40 21.02 -7.74 24.10
N SER A 41 20.85 -8.54 23.04
CA SER A 41 19.65 -8.56 22.22
C SER A 41 18.41 -8.77 23.10
N PRO A 42 17.46 -7.80 23.13
CA PRO A 42 16.23 -7.92 23.90
C PRO A 42 15.51 -9.24 23.64
N GLU A 43 14.94 -9.88 24.66
CA GLU A 43 14.30 -11.21 24.56
C GLU A 43 13.25 -11.35 23.44
N TRP A 44 12.59 -10.26 23.04
CA TRP A 44 11.65 -10.28 21.93
C TRP A 44 12.33 -10.42 20.54
N ILE A 45 13.59 -10.00 20.41
CA ILE A 45 14.42 -10.22 19.21
C ILE A 45 14.88 -11.68 19.14
N LYS A 46 15.14 -12.34 20.28
CA LYS A 46 15.44 -13.80 20.32
C LYS A 46 14.30 -14.65 19.76
N ASN A 47 13.07 -14.13 19.75
CA ASN A 47 11.88 -14.78 19.18
C ASN A 47 11.69 -14.61 17.66
N LEU A 48 12.55 -13.84 16.97
CA LEU A 48 12.50 -13.71 15.49
C LEU A 48 12.85 -15.00 14.75
N ASN A 49 13.48 -15.97 15.43
CA ASN A 49 13.80 -17.29 14.87
C ASN A 49 12.63 -18.28 14.89
N LYS A 50 11.43 -17.89 15.33
CA LYS A 50 10.25 -18.74 15.18
C LYS A 50 9.90 -18.83 13.70
N ARG A 51 10.01 -20.04 13.13
CA ARG A 51 9.48 -20.36 11.79
C ARG A 51 8.08 -19.78 11.65
N ASN A 52 7.78 -19.16 10.50
CA ASN A 52 6.43 -18.72 10.16
C ASN A 52 5.47 -19.92 10.24
N ARG A 53 4.78 -20.08 11.37
CA ARG A 53 3.73 -21.10 11.56
C ARG A 53 2.51 -20.67 10.75
N LYS A 54 1.81 -21.62 10.10
CA LYS A 54 0.56 -21.29 9.41
C LYS A 54 -0.49 -20.91 10.44
N PHE A 55 -1.46 -20.09 10.03
CA PHE A 55 -2.53 -19.63 10.92
C PHE A 55 -3.29 -20.80 11.56
N ASP A 56 -3.52 -21.86 10.79
CA ASP A 56 -4.24 -23.06 11.23
C ASP A 56 -3.47 -23.87 12.28
N ASP A 57 -2.14 -23.71 12.35
CA ASP A 57 -1.28 -24.41 13.33
C ASP A 57 -1.21 -23.68 14.69
N LEU A 58 -1.91 -22.54 14.84
CA LEU A 58 -1.91 -21.72 16.05
C LEU A 58 -3.01 -22.12 17.03
N SER A 59 -2.78 -21.90 18.33
CA SER A 59 -3.85 -22.04 19.33
C SER A 59 -4.98 -21.04 19.08
N ALA A 60 -6.20 -21.34 19.57
CA ALA A 60 -7.35 -20.44 19.41
C ALA A 60 -7.08 -19.01 19.90
N LYS A 61 -6.32 -18.86 21.00
CA LYS A 61 -5.90 -17.54 21.52
C LYS A 61 -4.97 -16.81 20.56
N GLU A 62 -3.97 -17.50 20.00
CA GLU A 62 -3.03 -16.93 19.04
C GLU A 62 -3.71 -16.56 17.71
N GLN A 63 -4.66 -17.37 17.26
CA GLN A 63 -5.50 -17.07 16.10
C GLN A 63 -6.33 -15.80 16.32
N TYR A 64 -6.99 -15.69 17.48
CA TYR A 64 -7.75 -14.51 17.86
C TYR A 64 -6.86 -13.25 17.90
N ASP A 65 -5.69 -13.31 18.54
CA ASP A 65 -4.75 -12.20 18.60
C ASP A 65 -4.20 -11.83 17.20
N SER A 66 -4.01 -12.81 16.34
CA SER A 66 -3.63 -12.59 14.93
C SER A 66 -4.73 -11.86 14.15
N LEU A 67 -6.00 -12.27 14.27
CA LEU A 67 -7.14 -11.59 13.65
C LEU A 67 -7.31 -10.16 14.18
N LYS A 68 -7.15 -9.95 15.49
CA LYS A 68 -7.21 -8.62 16.12
C LYS A 68 -6.12 -7.70 15.58
N ARG A 69 -4.88 -8.21 15.44
CA ARG A 69 -3.77 -7.47 14.83
C ARG A 69 -4.06 -7.11 13.36
N LYS A 70 -4.58 -8.07 12.58
CA LYS A 70 -4.94 -7.88 11.17
C LYS A 70 -6.03 -6.80 11.02
N SER A 71 -7.07 -6.86 11.83
CA SER A 71 -8.16 -5.86 11.84
C SER A 71 -7.63 -4.45 12.18
N LYS A 72 -6.82 -4.33 13.25
CA LYS A 72 -6.16 -3.07 13.62
C LYS A 72 -5.28 -2.53 12.48
N HIS A 73 -4.52 -3.39 11.83
CA HIS A 73 -3.67 -3.02 10.70
C HIS A 73 -4.50 -2.46 9.55
N PHE A 74 -5.56 -3.14 9.10
CA PHE A 74 -6.41 -2.62 8.03
C PHE A 74 -7.07 -1.29 8.36
N ARG A 75 -7.53 -1.13 9.61
CA ARG A 75 -8.08 0.16 10.06
C ARG A 75 -7.05 1.28 9.95
N ASN A 76 -5.81 1.03 10.36
CA ASN A 76 -4.73 2.01 10.25
C ASN A 76 -4.38 2.30 8.78
N MET A 77 -4.29 1.27 7.93
CA MET A 77 -4.00 1.42 6.50
C MET A 77 -5.05 2.26 5.77
N ARG A 78 -6.32 2.20 6.17
CA ARG A 78 -7.36 3.06 5.59
C ARG A 78 -7.05 4.54 5.80
N PHE A 79 -6.66 4.93 7.00
CA PHE A 79 -6.27 6.31 7.29
C PHE A 79 -4.99 6.70 6.54
N GLU A 80 -4.01 5.79 6.46
CA GLU A 80 -2.78 6.03 5.71
C GLU A 80 -3.04 6.27 4.22
N ILE A 81 -3.86 5.43 3.59
CA ILE A 81 -4.26 5.58 2.19
C ILE A 81 -5.06 6.88 2.00
N ALA A 82 -6.00 7.19 2.90
CA ALA A 82 -6.80 8.41 2.81
C ALA A 82 -5.91 9.67 2.84
N ARG A 83 -4.93 9.72 3.75
CA ARG A 83 -3.97 10.83 3.83
C ARG A 83 -3.08 10.90 2.59
N LEU A 84 -2.57 9.76 2.10
CA LEU A 84 -1.77 9.73 0.87
C LEU A 84 -2.56 10.23 -0.34
N VAL A 85 -3.84 9.89 -0.43
CA VAL A 85 -4.73 10.42 -1.47
C VAL A 85 -4.90 11.92 -1.29
N ASP A 86 -5.25 12.40 -0.10
CA ASP A 86 -5.48 13.83 0.17
C ASP A 86 -4.26 14.70 -0.17
N GLU A 87 -3.06 14.25 0.22
CA GLU A 87 -1.79 14.92 -0.07
C GLU A 87 -1.46 15.03 -1.57
N ASN A 88 -1.95 14.09 -2.39
CA ASN A 88 -1.63 14.03 -3.81
C ASN A 88 -2.83 14.38 -4.70
N PHE A 89 -4.01 14.63 -4.11
CA PHE A 89 -5.23 14.86 -4.86
C PHE A 89 -5.18 16.21 -5.57
N ASP A 90 -5.54 16.19 -6.85
CA ASP A 90 -5.66 17.40 -7.66
C ASP A 90 -6.80 17.27 -8.67
N LYS A 91 -7.12 18.38 -9.36
CA LYS A 91 -8.15 18.40 -10.43
C LYS A 91 -7.89 17.40 -11.57
N ASN A 92 -6.65 16.94 -11.70
CA ASN A 92 -6.22 16.01 -12.72
C ASN A 92 -6.15 14.57 -12.22
N THR A 93 -6.54 14.30 -10.98
CA THR A 93 -6.58 12.95 -10.43
C THR A 93 -7.64 12.13 -11.16
N LYS A 94 -7.29 10.88 -11.49
CA LYS A 94 -8.14 9.97 -12.25
C LYS A 94 -8.21 8.63 -11.55
N PHE A 95 -9.41 8.07 -11.50
CA PHE A 95 -9.63 6.69 -11.11
C PHE A 95 -9.65 5.84 -12.38
N LEU A 96 -8.93 4.73 -12.36
CA LEU A 96 -8.75 3.82 -13.48
C LEU A 96 -8.90 2.40 -12.98
N THR A 97 -9.65 1.60 -13.72
CA THR A 97 -9.80 0.18 -13.47
C THR A 97 -9.29 -0.64 -14.66
N LEU A 98 -8.61 -1.76 -14.38
CA LEU A 98 -8.12 -2.68 -15.41
C LEU A 98 -8.67 -4.07 -15.16
N THR A 99 -9.29 -4.63 -16.19
CA THR A 99 -9.82 -6.00 -16.18
C THR A 99 -9.16 -6.81 -17.27
N PHE A 100 -8.64 -8.00 -16.93
CA PHE A 100 -8.21 -8.95 -17.94
C PHE A 100 -9.42 -9.56 -18.65
N LYS A 101 -9.37 -9.71 -19.97
CA LYS A 101 -10.41 -10.43 -20.70
C LYS A 101 -10.42 -11.91 -20.28
N GLU A 102 -9.23 -12.50 -20.23
CA GLU A 102 -9.00 -13.87 -19.78
C GLU A 102 -9.11 -14.01 -18.26
N ASN A 103 -9.50 -15.20 -17.78
CA ASN A 103 -9.65 -15.48 -16.36
C ASN A 103 -8.31 -15.81 -15.69
N ILE A 104 -7.37 -14.86 -15.71
CA ILE A 104 -6.05 -15.05 -15.11
C ILE A 104 -6.18 -14.88 -13.58
N GLN A 105 -5.86 -15.94 -12.84
CA GLN A 105 -5.93 -15.97 -11.37
C GLN A 105 -4.55 -15.87 -10.71
N ASP A 106 -3.48 -16.02 -11.50
CA ASP A 106 -2.11 -15.92 -10.99
C ASP A 106 -1.71 -14.46 -10.74
N ILE A 107 -1.40 -14.16 -9.48
CA ILE A 107 -1.10 -12.80 -9.02
C ILE A 107 0.27 -12.35 -9.54
N ALA A 108 1.24 -13.25 -9.66
CA ALA A 108 2.58 -12.90 -10.14
C ALA A 108 2.52 -12.44 -11.61
N THR A 109 1.89 -13.26 -12.47
CA THR A 109 1.69 -12.98 -13.89
C THR A 109 0.94 -11.66 -14.10
N THR A 110 -0.17 -11.47 -13.40
CA THR A 110 -0.97 -10.25 -13.57
C THR A 110 -0.26 -8.99 -13.07
N ASN A 111 0.58 -9.10 -12.03
CA ASN A 111 1.40 -7.97 -11.56
C ASN A 111 2.50 -7.61 -12.56
N ASP A 112 3.09 -8.60 -13.22
CA ASP A 112 4.08 -8.35 -14.27
C ASP A 112 3.45 -7.63 -15.48
N GLU A 113 2.23 -8.02 -15.87
CA GLU A 113 1.47 -7.33 -16.90
C GLU A 113 1.07 -5.91 -16.46
N PHE A 114 0.60 -5.73 -15.23
CA PHE A 114 0.30 -4.41 -14.68
C PHE A 114 1.54 -3.49 -14.67
N LYS A 115 2.69 -4.01 -14.25
CA LYS A 115 3.97 -3.28 -14.28
C LYS A 115 4.37 -2.89 -15.70
N THR A 116 4.13 -3.79 -16.66
CA THR A 116 4.39 -3.54 -18.07
C THR A 116 3.45 -2.47 -18.63
N PHE A 117 2.17 -2.50 -18.26
CA PHE A 117 1.20 -1.45 -18.58
C PHE A 117 1.65 -0.08 -18.09
N ILE A 118 2.01 0.06 -16.80
CA ILE A 118 2.47 1.34 -16.24
C ILE A 118 3.73 1.84 -16.95
N LYS A 119 4.67 0.95 -17.31
CA LYS A 119 5.85 1.30 -18.10
C LYS A 119 5.49 1.81 -19.50
N ARG A 120 4.60 1.11 -20.21
CA ARG A 120 4.12 1.51 -21.55
C ARG A 120 3.40 2.86 -21.46
N LEU A 121 2.51 3.03 -20.49
CA LEU A 121 1.77 4.27 -20.25
C LEU A 121 2.73 5.44 -19.99
N ASN A 122 3.69 5.26 -19.09
CA ASN A 122 4.70 6.27 -18.76
C ASN A 122 5.52 6.68 -19.99
N TYR A 123 6.00 5.71 -20.76
CA TYR A 123 6.77 5.99 -21.98
C TYR A 123 5.92 6.68 -23.04
N GLN A 124 4.66 6.28 -23.22
CA GLN A 124 3.79 6.91 -24.21
C GLN A 124 3.45 8.37 -23.91
N LEU A 125 3.33 8.72 -22.62
CA LEU A 125 3.00 10.07 -22.18
C LEU A 125 4.22 10.99 -22.16
N TYR A 126 5.34 10.50 -21.63
CA TYR A 126 6.49 11.36 -21.32
C TYR A 126 7.73 11.08 -22.15
N LYS A 127 7.69 10.06 -23.03
CA LYS A 127 8.81 9.64 -23.90
C LYS A 127 10.12 9.42 -23.14
N THR A 128 10.02 8.95 -21.89
CA THR A 128 11.16 8.71 -21.00
C THR A 128 11.04 7.37 -20.30
N LYS A 129 12.19 6.78 -19.94
CA LYS A 129 12.29 5.57 -19.12
C LYS A 129 12.24 5.87 -17.62
N LYS A 130 12.23 7.14 -17.22
CA LYS A 130 12.06 7.57 -15.82
C LYS A 130 10.58 7.47 -15.42
N SER A 131 10.29 6.91 -14.24
CA SER A 131 8.93 6.85 -13.72
C SER A 131 8.44 8.24 -13.34
N ARG A 132 7.46 8.77 -14.08
CA ARG A 132 6.84 10.08 -13.84
C ARG A 132 5.39 9.98 -13.37
N ILE A 133 4.71 8.87 -13.67
CA ILE A 133 3.35 8.62 -13.20
C ILE A 133 3.39 8.32 -11.71
N LYS A 134 2.68 9.12 -10.91
CA LYS A 134 2.40 8.84 -9.50
C LYS A 134 1.05 8.15 -9.39
N TYR A 135 1.00 7.04 -8.66
CA TYR A 135 -0.24 6.28 -8.53
C TYR A 135 -0.29 5.47 -7.24
N LEU A 136 -1.51 5.15 -6.80
CA LEU A 136 -1.80 4.07 -5.85
C LEU A 136 -2.57 3.00 -6.60
N ALA A 137 -2.21 1.73 -6.40
CA ALA A 137 -2.91 0.61 -7.02
C ALA A 137 -3.16 -0.51 -6.02
N THR A 138 -4.28 -1.18 -6.18
CA THR A 138 -4.60 -2.44 -5.52
C THR A 138 -5.31 -3.36 -6.51
N TRP A 139 -5.40 -4.64 -6.16
CA TRP A 139 -6.12 -5.61 -6.98
C TRP A 139 -7.15 -6.35 -6.13
N GLU A 140 -8.22 -6.77 -6.78
CA GLU A 140 -9.27 -7.61 -6.22
C GLU A 140 -9.58 -8.77 -7.16
N LYS A 141 -10.18 -9.84 -6.64
CA LYS A 141 -10.73 -10.91 -7.46
C LYS A 141 -12.17 -10.57 -7.84
N GLN A 142 -12.48 -10.54 -9.13
CA GLN A 142 -13.86 -10.46 -9.61
C GLN A 142 -14.63 -11.73 -9.23
N GLN A 143 -15.97 -11.71 -9.35
CA GLN A 143 -16.83 -12.86 -9.09
C GLN A 143 -16.39 -14.14 -9.84
N ARG A 144 -15.86 -13.99 -11.05
CA ARG A 144 -15.34 -15.10 -11.88
C ARG A 144 -13.93 -15.58 -11.49
N GLY A 145 -13.28 -14.95 -10.52
CA GLY A 145 -11.91 -15.24 -10.07
C GLY A 145 -10.81 -14.40 -10.73
N ALA A 146 -11.10 -13.74 -11.85
CA ALA A 146 -10.15 -12.91 -12.58
C ALA A 146 -9.67 -11.74 -11.74
N ILE A 147 -8.37 -11.42 -11.83
CA ILE A 147 -7.78 -10.29 -11.13
C ILE A 147 -8.22 -8.97 -11.79
N HIS A 148 -8.60 -8.00 -10.98
CA HIS A 148 -9.03 -6.67 -11.40
C HIS A 148 -8.27 -5.62 -10.61
N TYR A 149 -7.70 -4.63 -11.30
CA TYR A 149 -6.91 -3.58 -10.67
C TYR A 149 -7.74 -2.31 -10.48
N HIS A 150 -7.61 -1.70 -9.30
CA HIS A 150 -8.11 -0.37 -8.96
C HIS A 150 -6.91 0.57 -8.81
N ILE A 151 -6.91 1.67 -9.55
CA ILE A 151 -5.76 2.57 -9.64
C ILE A 151 -6.24 4.02 -9.48
N ILE A 152 -5.57 4.76 -8.61
CA ILE A 152 -5.67 6.21 -8.51
C ILE A 152 -4.41 6.80 -9.15
N LEU A 153 -4.57 7.56 -10.23
CA LEU A 153 -3.49 8.26 -10.93
C LEU A 153 -3.52 9.74 -10.52
N PHE A 154 -2.40 10.25 -10.01
CA PHE A 154 -2.28 11.65 -9.57
C PHE A 154 -1.64 12.52 -10.65
N SER A 155 -2.08 13.78 -10.76
CA SER A 155 -1.59 14.75 -11.76
C SER A 155 -1.56 14.18 -13.18
N PHE A 156 -2.57 13.38 -13.53
CA PHE A 156 -2.58 12.60 -14.76
C PHE A 156 -3.23 13.38 -15.91
N PRO A 157 -2.54 13.56 -17.06
CA PRO A 157 -3.11 14.28 -18.19
C PRO A 157 -4.29 13.50 -18.80
N PHE A 158 -5.14 14.19 -19.55
CA PHE A 158 -6.18 13.52 -20.32
C PHE A 158 -5.56 12.60 -21.37
N VAL A 159 -6.04 11.35 -21.40
CA VAL A 159 -5.67 10.35 -22.41
C VAL A 159 -6.96 9.78 -22.99
N PRO A 160 -7.14 9.79 -24.32
CA PRO A 160 -8.31 9.21 -24.95
C PRO A 160 -8.49 7.74 -24.57
N TYR A 161 -9.74 7.32 -24.39
CA TYR A 161 -10.11 5.97 -23.99
C TYR A 161 -9.49 4.89 -24.90
N GLU A 162 -9.64 5.06 -26.22
CA GLU A 162 -9.09 4.14 -27.23
C GLU A 162 -7.58 3.96 -27.10
N ARG A 163 -6.87 5.05 -26.75
CA ARG A 163 -5.43 5.01 -26.53
C ARG A 163 -5.08 4.26 -25.25
N LEU A 164 -5.81 4.48 -24.16
CA LEU A 164 -5.61 3.72 -22.91
C LEU A 164 -5.89 2.23 -23.11
N MET A 165 -6.96 1.88 -23.82
CA MET A 165 -7.26 0.50 -24.20
C MET A 165 -6.13 -0.12 -25.02
N GLY A 166 -5.62 0.60 -26.02
CA GLY A 166 -4.50 0.13 -26.84
C GLY A 166 -3.20 -0.07 -26.05
N ILE A 167 -2.96 0.76 -25.03
CA ILE A 167 -1.81 0.60 -24.11
C ILE A 167 -2.00 -0.62 -23.21
N TRP A 168 -3.23 -0.84 -22.72
CA TRP A 168 -3.56 -1.97 -21.87
C TRP A 168 -3.46 -3.29 -22.64
N GLY A 169 -4.19 -3.45 -23.74
CA GLY A 169 -4.06 -4.61 -24.65
C GLY A 169 -4.55 -5.96 -24.11
N HIS A 170 -4.82 -6.10 -22.81
CA HIS A 170 -5.17 -7.38 -22.17
C HIS A 170 -6.64 -7.50 -21.73
N GLY A 171 -7.47 -6.48 -22.03
CA GLY A 171 -8.90 -6.51 -21.73
C GLY A 171 -9.52 -5.12 -21.68
N LEU A 172 -10.37 -4.88 -20.68
CA LEU A 172 -11.13 -3.65 -20.56
C LEU A 172 -10.44 -2.65 -19.62
N VAL A 173 -10.58 -1.39 -19.98
CA VAL A 173 -10.25 -0.23 -19.17
C VAL A 173 -11.56 0.44 -18.80
N GLY A 174 -11.71 0.87 -17.54
CA GLY A 174 -12.89 1.59 -17.02
C GLY A 174 -12.49 2.79 -16.19
#